data_AF-A0AAN8K2F6-F1
#
_entry.id   AF-A0AAN8K2F6-F1
#
_cell.length_a   1.000
_cell.length_b   1.000
_cell.length_c   1.000
_cell.angle_alpha   90.00
_cell.angle_beta   90.00
_cell.angle_gamma   90.00
#
_symmetry.space_group_name_H-M   'P 1'
#
loop_
_entity.id
_entity.type
_entity.pdbx_description
1 polymer ?
#
loop_
_entity_poly.entity_id
_entity_poly.type
_entity_poly.pdbx_seq_one_letter_code
_entity_poly.pdbx_strand_id
1 'polypeptide(L)'
;MASELKGYFIRREVIKKYWAITKGVPQLPEGIINIPMAEVDMGKGIHRMALKPEYQQQFYSIMKKRNINESVEAVTQYKILQQNGTAALIECQPSTGVKHQIRVHLGFGLNTPILGDHKYSHFSKLVPQKLHGDMLQKLGIRQSKVRHVPMHLHAKSLVIPEFENGRNLIVSAKLPQHFVTNMHRLKLTARR
;
A
#
# COMPACT_ATOMS: atom_id res chain seq x y z
N MET A 1 29.74 -5.13 -1.29
CA MET A 1 28.42 -5.76 -1.06
C MET A 1 27.34 -4.79 -0.55
N ALA A 2 27.35 -4.28 0.69
CA ALA A 2 26.22 -3.44 1.19
C ALA A 2 25.99 -2.13 0.39
N SER A 3 27.07 -1.43 0.03
CA SER A 3 26.99 -0.21 -0.80
C SER A 3 26.47 -0.48 -2.22
N GLU A 4 26.90 -1.61 -2.80
CA GLU A 4 26.48 -2.05 -4.13
C GLU A 4 24.98 -2.39 -4.17
N LEU A 5 24.49 -3.16 -3.20
CA LEU A 5 23.05 -3.45 -3.05
C LEU A 5 22.24 -2.15 -2.93
N LYS A 6 22.71 -1.18 -2.14
CA LYS A 6 22.08 0.14 -2.02
C LYS A 6 21.99 0.85 -3.38
N GLY A 7 23.01 0.70 -4.23
CA GLY A 7 23.04 1.24 -5.59
C GLY A 7 21.86 0.78 -6.45
N TYR A 8 21.55 -0.52 -6.44
CA TYR A 8 20.41 -1.07 -7.19
C TYR A 8 19.06 -0.47 -6.75
N PHE A 9 18.88 -0.22 -5.45
CA PHE A 9 17.65 0.42 -4.95
C PHE A 9 17.55 1.89 -5.39
N ILE A 10 18.66 2.63 -5.36
CA ILE A 10 18.71 4.04 -5.77
C ILE A 10 18.41 4.19 -7.26
N ARG A 11 19.00 3.33 -8.09
CA ARG A 11 18.80 3.31 -9.55
C ARG A 11 17.45 2.71 -9.99
N ARG A 12 16.62 2.26 -9.03
CA ARG A 12 15.31 1.65 -9.26
C ARG A 12 15.36 0.36 -10.10
N GLU A 13 16.50 -0.33 -10.07
CA GLU A 13 16.74 -1.59 -10.81
C GLU A 13 16.12 -2.80 -10.09
N VAL A 14 15.84 -2.69 -8.78
CA VAL A 14 15.21 -3.75 -8.00
C VAL A 14 13.72 -3.82 -8.31
N ILE A 15 13.28 -4.95 -8.88
CA ILE A 15 11.87 -5.28 -9.04
C ILE A 15 11.33 -5.75 -7.69
N LYS A 16 10.51 -4.91 -7.07
CA LYS A 16 9.91 -5.17 -5.75
C LYS A 16 8.45 -5.58 -5.91
N LYS A 17 8.07 -6.77 -5.46
CA LYS A 17 6.67 -7.21 -5.44
C LYS A 17 6.16 -7.30 -4.02
N TYR A 18 5.04 -6.64 -3.77
CA TYR A 18 4.33 -6.67 -2.50
C TYR A 18 2.95 -7.25 -2.71
N TRP A 19 2.48 -8.03 -1.76
CA TRP A 19 1.09 -8.46 -1.72
C TRP A 19 0.37 -7.72 -0.60
N ALA A 20 -0.84 -7.25 -0.89
CA ALA A 20 -1.70 -6.59 0.06
C ALA A 20 -3.12 -7.14 0.04
N ILE A 21 -3.77 -7.21 1.20
CA ILE A 21 -5.23 -7.37 1.28
C ILE A 21 -5.83 -5.99 1.48
N THR A 22 -6.75 -5.56 0.62
CA THR A 22 -7.45 -4.27 0.75
C THR A 22 -8.85 -4.41 1.31
N LYS A 23 -9.27 -3.41 2.06
CA LYS A 23 -10.68 -3.12 2.35
C LYS A 23 -11.27 -2.48 1.09
N GLY A 24 -12.21 -3.16 0.45
CA GLY A 24 -12.75 -2.77 -0.86
C GLY A 24 -11.91 -3.31 -2.01
N VAL A 25 -12.45 -3.12 -3.22
CA VAL A 25 -11.87 -3.58 -4.49
C VAL A 25 -11.62 -2.36 -5.38
N PRO A 26 -10.40 -2.17 -5.93
CA PRO A 26 -10.17 -1.11 -6.89
C PRO A 26 -11.15 -1.19 -8.07
N GLN A 27 -11.52 -0.03 -8.62
CA GLN A 27 -12.45 0.03 -9.74
C GLN A 27 -11.88 -0.66 -11.00
N LEU A 28 -10.57 -0.52 -11.23
CA LEU A 28 -9.88 -1.16 -12.35
C LEU A 28 -9.08 -2.38 -11.84
N PRO A 29 -9.02 -3.47 -12.64
CA PRO A 29 -8.31 -4.69 -12.23
C PRO A 29 -6.79 -4.52 -12.15
N GLU A 30 -6.23 -3.54 -12.87
CA GLU A 30 -4.82 -3.18 -12.83
C GLU A 30 -4.64 -1.72 -13.23
N GLY A 31 -3.49 -1.14 -12.89
CA GLY A 31 -3.17 0.23 -13.26
C GLY A 31 -1.90 0.75 -12.60
N ILE A 32 -1.63 2.03 -12.83
CA ILE A 32 -0.50 2.76 -12.26
C ILE A 32 -1.03 3.93 -11.44
N ILE A 33 -0.54 4.06 -10.21
CA ILE A 33 -0.79 5.21 -9.35
C ILE A 33 0.49 6.02 -9.32
N ASN A 34 0.48 7.21 -9.91
CA ASN A 34 1.63 8.11 -10.04
C ASN A 34 1.40 9.47 -9.35
N ILE A 35 0.45 9.55 -8.41
CA ILE A 35 0.19 10.77 -7.65
C ILE A 35 1.37 11.04 -6.72
N PRO A 36 2.05 12.21 -6.82
CA PRO A 36 3.17 12.57 -5.96
C PRO A 36 2.79 12.57 -4.48
N MET A 37 3.80 12.46 -3.61
CA MET A 37 3.60 12.39 -2.17
C MET A 37 4.46 13.41 -1.45
N ALA A 38 4.01 13.88 -0.30
CA ALA A 38 4.79 14.74 0.58
C ALA A 38 4.60 14.34 2.04
N GLU A 39 5.60 14.60 2.87
CA GLU A 39 5.44 14.51 4.31
C GLU A 39 4.73 15.78 4.82
N VAL A 40 3.71 15.57 5.66
CA VAL A 40 2.89 16.64 6.24
C VAL A 40 3.07 16.59 7.75
N ASP A 41 3.38 17.75 8.33
CA ASP A 41 3.36 17.94 9.78
C ASP A 41 1.91 18.12 10.25
N MET A 42 1.45 17.21 11.12
CA MET A 42 0.11 17.23 11.70
C MET A 42 0.07 17.98 13.05
N GLY A 43 1.20 18.57 13.47
CA GLY A 43 1.40 19.15 14.79
C GLY A 43 1.80 18.10 15.84
N LYS A 44 2.33 18.59 16.98
CA LYS A 44 2.78 17.74 18.11
C LYS A 44 3.83 16.68 17.73
N GLY A 45 4.68 16.98 16.74
CA GLY A 45 5.73 16.07 16.25
C GLY A 45 5.21 14.88 15.43
N ILE A 46 3.94 14.89 15.01
CA ILE A 46 3.35 13.78 14.25
C ILE A 46 3.49 14.06 12.75
N HIS A 47 4.34 13.27 12.09
CA HIS A 47 4.51 13.33 10.64
C HIS A 47 3.73 12.23 9.90
N ARG A 48 3.11 12.61 8.79
CA ARG A 48 2.32 11.69 7.95
C ARG A 48 2.51 11.99 6.47
N MET A 49 2.73 10.94 5.70
CA MET A 49 2.74 11.02 4.23
C MET A 49 1.33 11.27 3.69
N ALA A 50 1.19 12.20 2.76
CA ALA A 50 -0.06 12.50 2.05
C ALA A 50 0.17 12.56 0.54
N LEU A 51 -0.90 12.38 -0.23
CA LEU A 51 -0.89 12.67 -1.66
C LEU A 51 -0.80 14.17 -1.89
N LYS A 52 -0.04 14.58 -2.90
CA LYS A 52 0.08 15.96 -3.37
C LYS A 52 -0.13 15.98 -4.89
N PRO A 53 -1.37 15.77 -5.35
CA PRO A 53 -1.69 15.93 -6.77
C PRO A 53 -1.43 17.37 -7.22
N GLU A 54 -0.98 17.51 -8.47
CA GLU A 54 -0.87 18.81 -9.13
C GLU A 54 -2.25 19.21 -9.64
N TYR A 55 -2.80 20.29 -9.09
CA TYR A 55 -4.06 20.85 -9.54
C TYR A 55 -3.83 22.02 -10.48
N GLN A 56 -4.77 22.26 -11.38
CA GLN A 56 -4.81 23.50 -12.16
C GLN A 56 -4.94 24.72 -11.24
N GLN A 57 -4.33 25.84 -11.64
CA GLN A 57 -4.20 27.03 -10.78
C GLN A 57 -5.53 27.53 -10.18
N GLN A 58 -6.61 27.40 -10.92
CA GLN A 58 -7.97 27.80 -10.51
C GLN A 58 -8.49 27.09 -9.25
N PHE A 59 -7.95 25.92 -8.90
CA PHE A 59 -8.37 25.17 -7.71
C PHE A 59 -7.53 25.48 -6.45
N TYR A 60 -6.47 26.30 -6.56
CA TYR A 60 -5.61 26.60 -5.40
C TYR A 60 -6.33 27.34 -4.27
N SER A 61 -7.35 28.15 -4.59
CA SER A 61 -8.13 28.91 -3.59
C SER A 61 -8.93 28.02 -2.63
N ILE A 62 -9.26 26.79 -3.05
CA ILE A 62 -10.03 25.81 -2.26
C ILE A 62 -9.08 24.93 -1.40
N MET A 63 -7.78 25.00 -1.64
CA MET A 63 -6.80 24.19 -0.93
C MET A 63 -6.42 24.84 0.41
N LYS A 64 -6.62 24.10 1.50
CA LYS A 64 -6.16 24.52 2.83
C LYS A 64 -4.63 24.51 2.85
N LYS A 65 -4.00 25.68 3.03
CA LYS A 65 -2.54 25.78 3.26
C LYS A 65 -2.19 24.95 4.49
N ARG A 66 -1.38 23.91 4.31
CA ARG A 66 -0.74 23.14 5.38
C ARG A 66 0.76 23.30 5.24
N ASN A 67 1.51 23.15 6.33
CA ASN A 67 2.96 23.00 6.27
C ASN A 67 3.27 21.65 5.63
N ILE A 68 3.42 21.66 4.30
CA ILE A 68 3.66 20.49 3.45
C ILE A 68 5.10 20.60 2.96
N ASN A 69 5.88 19.54 3.15
CA ASN A 69 7.23 19.47 2.61
C ASN A 69 7.20 19.40 1.07
N GLU A 70 8.38 19.41 0.46
CA GLU A 70 8.50 19.19 -0.98
C GLU A 70 7.86 17.86 -1.40
N SER A 71 7.21 17.85 -2.57
CA SER A 71 6.67 16.62 -3.13
C SER A 71 7.78 15.78 -3.72
N VAL A 72 7.65 14.47 -3.54
CA VAL A 72 8.49 13.47 -4.18
C VAL A 72 7.66 12.64 -5.14
N GLU A 73 8.27 12.28 -6.26
CA GLU A 73 7.70 11.36 -7.23
C GLU A 73 7.43 10.00 -6.55
N ALA A 74 6.22 9.48 -6.75
CA ALA A 74 5.79 8.20 -6.20
C ALA A 74 5.00 7.44 -7.26
N VAL A 75 5.47 6.26 -7.66
CA VAL A 75 4.87 5.44 -8.73
C VAL A 75 4.71 3.99 -8.28
N THR A 76 3.46 3.52 -8.25
CA THR A 76 3.08 2.14 -7.88
C THR A 76 2.23 1.54 -8.97
N GLN A 77 2.71 0.47 -9.61
CA GLN A 77 1.87 -0.40 -10.42
C GLN A 77 1.12 -1.37 -9.51
N TYR A 78 -0.13 -1.69 -9.85
CA TYR A 78 -0.91 -2.69 -9.11
C TYR A 78 -1.70 -3.60 -10.04
N LYS A 79 -2.00 -4.80 -9.53
CA LYS A 79 -2.87 -5.78 -10.18
C LYS A 79 -3.68 -6.55 -9.14
N ILE A 80 -4.98 -6.66 -9.34
CA ILE A 80 -5.85 -7.53 -8.53
C ILE A 80 -5.53 -8.98 -8.89
N LEU A 81 -5.14 -9.76 -7.88
CA LEU A 81 -4.93 -11.20 -8.00
C LEU A 81 -6.22 -11.97 -7.73
N GLN A 82 -6.99 -11.52 -6.73
CA GLN A 82 -8.30 -12.06 -6.42
C GLN A 82 -9.16 -11.06 -5.66
N GLN A 83 -10.48 -11.17 -5.74
CA GLN A 83 -11.41 -10.31 -5.01
C GLN A 83 -12.73 -11.04 -4.69
N ASN A 84 -13.49 -10.53 -3.72
CA ASN A 84 -14.75 -11.10 -3.28
C ASN A 84 -15.89 -10.06 -3.17
N GLY A 85 -15.75 -8.92 -3.85
CA GLY A 85 -16.64 -7.76 -3.80
C GLY A 85 -16.38 -6.78 -2.66
N THR A 86 -15.94 -7.25 -1.48
CA THR A 86 -15.71 -6.40 -0.29
C THR A 86 -14.25 -6.28 0.11
N ALA A 87 -13.38 -7.12 -0.45
CA ALA A 87 -11.94 -7.14 -0.28
C ALA A 87 -11.25 -7.65 -1.55
N ALA A 88 -9.98 -7.28 -1.73
CA ALA A 88 -9.13 -7.79 -2.80
C ALA A 88 -7.75 -8.18 -2.27
N LEU A 89 -7.16 -9.21 -2.86
CA LEU A 89 -5.73 -9.51 -2.83
C LEU A 89 -5.09 -8.82 -4.04
N ILE A 90 -4.12 -7.96 -3.80
CA ILE A 90 -3.49 -7.12 -4.82
C ILE A 90 -1.97 -7.33 -4.79
N GLU A 91 -1.37 -7.47 -5.96
CA GLU A 91 0.08 -7.32 -6.16
C GLU A 91 0.39 -5.84 -6.43
N CYS A 92 1.37 -5.28 -5.72
CA CYS A 92 1.87 -3.93 -5.90
C CYS A 92 3.36 -3.97 -6.24
N GLN A 93 3.76 -3.21 -7.25
CA GLN A 93 5.14 -3.03 -7.68
C GLN A 93 5.49 -1.54 -7.66
N PRO A 94 6.05 -1.03 -6.54
CA PRO A 94 6.52 0.36 -6.49
C PRO A 94 7.84 0.48 -7.25
N SER A 95 7.92 1.35 -8.26
CA SER A 95 9.20 1.66 -8.92
C SER A 95 10.04 2.61 -8.05
N THR A 96 9.40 3.55 -7.37
CA THR A 96 9.99 4.43 -6.36
C THR A 96 10.09 3.78 -4.97
N GLY A 97 10.64 4.50 -3.99
CA GLY A 97 10.89 4.01 -2.62
C GLY A 97 10.37 4.96 -1.52
N VAL A 98 9.29 5.70 -1.79
CA VAL A 98 8.79 6.72 -0.86
C VAL A 98 8.21 6.08 0.40
N LYS A 99 8.45 6.70 1.56
CA LYS A 99 7.91 6.25 2.87
C LYS A 99 6.40 6.00 2.75
N HIS A 100 5.95 4.82 3.17
CA HIS A 100 4.54 4.40 3.15
C HIS A 100 3.83 4.49 1.78
N GLN A 101 4.56 4.52 0.66
CA GLN A 101 4.01 4.73 -0.67
C GLN A 101 2.79 3.87 -0.99
N ILE A 102 2.93 2.54 -0.92
CA ILE A 102 1.83 1.59 -1.21
C ILE A 102 0.62 1.87 -0.32
N ARG A 103 0.85 2.16 0.96
CA ARG A 103 -0.21 2.40 1.94
C ARG A 103 -1.02 3.65 1.59
N VAL A 104 -0.34 4.73 1.23
CA VAL A 104 -0.97 6.01 0.86
C VAL A 104 -1.66 5.90 -0.50
N HIS A 105 -1.00 5.29 -1.49
CA HIS A 105 -1.56 5.07 -2.82
C HIS A 105 -2.83 4.23 -2.79
N LEU A 106 -2.83 3.08 -2.09
CA LEU A 106 -4.03 2.26 -1.95
C LEU A 106 -5.11 2.94 -1.10
N GLY A 107 -4.73 3.57 0.01
CA GLY A 107 -5.67 4.18 0.95
C GLY A 107 -6.35 5.44 0.43
N PHE A 108 -5.62 6.32 -0.25
CA PHE A 108 -6.11 7.63 -0.68
C PHE A 108 -6.16 7.81 -2.19
N GLY A 109 -5.34 7.08 -2.95
CA GLY A 109 -5.37 7.12 -4.41
C GLY A 109 -6.50 6.26 -4.98
N LEU A 110 -6.63 5.02 -4.47
CA LEU A 110 -7.68 4.09 -4.90
C LEU A 110 -8.89 4.01 -3.97
N ASN A 111 -8.82 4.64 -2.79
CA ASN A 111 -9.84 4.53 -1.74
C ASN A 111 -10.12 3.08 -1.29
N THR A 112 -9.10 2.22 -1.38
CA THR A 112 -9.14 0.81 -0.96
C THR A 112 -7.99 0.52 0.03
N PRO A 113 -8.06 1.05 1.26
CA PRO A 113 -6.94 0.96 2.21
C PRO A 113 -6.62 -0.47 2.58
N ILE A 114 -5.35 -0.73 2.90
CA ILE A 114 -4.87 -2.05 3.32
C ILE A 114 -5.61 -2.50 4.59
N LEU A 115 -6.00 -3.77 4.67
CA LEU A 115 -6.61 -4.38 5.84
C LEU A 115 -5.65 -4.31 7.03
N GLY A 116 -6.13 -3.72 8.14
CA GLY A 116 -5.32 -3.47 9.34
C GLY A 116 -4.50 -2.18 9.29
N ASP A 117 -4.53 -1.43 8.18
CA ASP A 117 -3.87 -0.11 8.14
C ASP A 117 -4.78 0.98 8.70
N HIS A 118 -4.76 1.14 10.02
CA HIS A 118 -5.53 2.18 10.70
C HIS A 118 -5.04 3.59 10.36
N LYS A 119 -3.74 3.75 10.06
CA LYS A 119 -3.14 5.07 9.81
C LYS A 119 -3.63 5.66 8.49
N TYR A 120 -3.88 4.86 7.46
CA TYR A 120 -4.27 5.35 6.13
C TYR A 120 -5.69 4.94 5.71
N SER A 121 -6.55 4.62 6.68
CA SER A 121 -7.96 4.28 6.44
C SER A 121 -8.94 5.44 6.57
N HIS A 122 -8.50 6.57 7.14
CA HIS A 122 -9.33 7.76 7.34
C HIS A 122 -8.52 9.02 7.00
N PHE A 123 -9.13 9.99 6.33
CA PHE A 123 -8.43 11.21 5.91
C PHE A 123 -8.00 12.08 7.10
N SER A 124 -8.87 12.28 8.09
CA SER A 124 -8.70 13.30 9.14
C SER A 124 -8.62 12.76 10.57
N LYS A 125 -8.88 11.47 10.81
CA LYS A 125 -9.00 10.89 12.15
C LYS A 125 -8.03 9.73 12.34
N LEU A 126 -7.36 9.67 13.49
CA LEU A 126 -6.56 8.53 13.92
C LEU A 126 -7.44 7.56 14.71
N VAL A 127 -8.31 6.85 13.99
CA VAL A 127 -9.23 5.86 14.56
C VAL A 127 -9.06 4.51 13.85
N PRO A 128 -9.44 3.40 14.50
CA PRO A 128 -9.39 2.09 13.87
C PRO A 128 -10.13 2.07 12.52
N GLN A 129 -9.64 1.23 11.62
CA GLN A 129 -10.27 1.01 10.32
C GLN A 129 -11.72 0.51 10.51
N LYS A 130 -12.66 1.10 9.77
CA LYS A 130 -14.06 0.64 9.75
C LYS A 130 -14.23 -0.38 8.62
N LEU A 131 -14.67 -1.59 8.93
CA LEU A 131 -14.89 -2.66 7.95
C LEU A 131 -16.38 -2.79 7.62
N HIS A 132 -16.68 -3.32 6.43
CA HIS A 132 -18.05 -3.69 6.06
C HIS A 132 -18.53 -4.89 6.89
N GLY A 133 -19.84 -4.99 7.14
CA GLY A 133 -20.42 -6.08 7.94
C GLY A 133 -20.06 -7.47 7.41
N ASP A 134 -20.11 -7.66 6.10
CA ASP A 134 -19.71 -8.90 5.43
C ASP A 134 -18.23 -9.26 5.67
N MET A 135 -17.31 -8.29 5.65
CA MET A 135 -15.90 -8.55 6.00
C MET A 135 -15.75 -8.93 7.49
N LEU A 136 -16.46 -8.25 8.39
CA LEU A 136 -16.42 -8.57 9.83
C LEU A 136 -16.91 -10.01 10.09
N GLN A 137 -17.99 -10.41 9.42
CA GLN A 137 -18.54 -11.76 9.48
C GLN A 137 -17.54 -12.79 8.97
N LYS A 138 -16.98 -12.58 7.76
CA LYS A 138 -15.98 -13.48 7.17
C LYS A 138 -14.73 -13.61 8.02
N LEU A 139 -14.24 -12.50 8.58
CA LEU A 139 -13.07 -12.49 9.46
C LEU A 139 -13.37 -13.07 10.85
N GLY A 140 -14.65 -13.20 11.23
CA GLY A 140 -15.07 -13.71 12.54
C GLY A 140 -14.73 -12.74 13.69
N ILE A 141 -14.77 -11.43 13.44
CA ILE A 141 -14.42 -10.40 14.43
C ILE A 141 -15.49 -9.31 14.54
N ARG A 142 -15.61 -8.73 15.74
CA ARG A 142 -16.43 -7.53 15.96
C ARG A 142 -15.65 -6.27 15.56
N GLN A 143 -16.36 -5.19 15.21
CA GLN A 143 -15.74 -3.89 14.84
C GLN A 143 -14.80 -3.35 15.93
N SER A 144 -15.11 -3.58 17.22
CA SER A 144 -14.26 -3.18 18.36
C SER A 144 -12.91 -3.91 18.39
N LYS A 145 -12.80 -5.08 17.76
CA LYS A 145 -11.57 -5.88 17.70
C LYS A 145 -10.71 -5.56 16.47
N VAL A 146 -11.21 -4.76 15.51
CA VAL A 146 -10.45 -4.38 14.30
C VAL A 146 -9.14 -3.67 14.63
N ARG A 147 -9.07 -2.95 15.75
CA ARG A 147 -7.84 -2.30 16.24
C ARG A 147 -6.66 -3.25 16.50
N HIS A 148 -6.92 -4.56 16.58
CA HIS A 148 -5.93 -5.60 16.80
C HIS A 148 -5.59 -6.38 15.52
N VAL A 149 -6.22 -6.03 14.39
CA VAL A 149 -5.94 -6.67 13.10
C VAL A 149 -4.60 -6.16 12.59
N PRO A 150 -3.59 -7.04 12.41
CA PRO A 150 -2.30 -6.63 11.87
C PRO A 150 -2.44 -6.13 10.42
N MET A 151 -1.51 -5.30 9.98
CA MET A 151 -1.48 -4.82 8.60
C MET A 151 -1.19 -5.98 7.64
N HIS A 152 -1.96 -6.06 6.55
CA HIS A 152 -1.81 -7.06 5.50
C HIS A 152 -1.05 -6.50 4.31
N LEU A 153 0.23 -6.17 4.53
CA LEU A 153 1.17 -5.76 3.48
C LEU A 153 2.44 -6.60 3.64
N HIS A 154 2.79 -7.36 2.62
CA HIS A 154 3.88 -8.32 2.66
C HIS A 154 4.84 -8.11 1.48
N ALA A 155 6.14 -8.00 1.73
CA ALA A 155 7.15 -8.01 0.68
C ALA A 155 7.30 -9.44 0.16
N LYS A 156 6.66 -9.75 -0.98
CA LYS A 156 6.54 -11.10 -1.49
C LYS A 156 7.83 -11.57 -2.17
N SER A 157 8.42 -10.72 -2.99
CA SER A 157 9.69 -11.00 -3.64
C SER A 157 10.45 -9.74 -4.05
N LEU A 158 11.75 -9.89 -4.15
CA LEU A 158 12.69 -8.92 -4.72
C LEU A 158 13.47 -9.62 -5.83
N VAL A 159 13.62 -8.96 -6.97
CA VAL A 159 14.50 -9.42 -8.04
C VAL A 159 15.50 -8.32 -8.35
N ILE A 160 16.79 -8.67 -8.30
CA ILE A 160 17.88 -7.82 -8.80
C ILE A 160 18.34 -8.44 -10.12
N PRO A 161 18.04 -7.81 -11.27
CA PRO A 161 18.48 -8.30 -12.55
C PRO A 161 20.00 -8.19 -12.69
N GLU A 162 20.60 -9.09 -13.47
CA GLU A 162 22.03 -9.05 -13.82
C GLU A 162 22.97 -8.94 -12.61
N PHE A 163 22.57 -9.52 -11.48
CA PHE A 163 23.40 -9.66 -10.30
C PHE A 163 24.62 -10.57 -10.58
N GLU A 164 25.74 -10.34 -9.92
CA GLU A 164 27.02 -11.09 -10.01
C GLU A 164 27.14 -12.12 -11.18
N ASN A 165 27.92 -11.78 -12.20
CA ASN A 165 28.11 -12.57 -13.42
C ASN A 165 26.84 -12.70 -14.29
N GLY A 166 25.97 -11.68 -14.29
CA GLY A 166 24.81 -11.58 -15.17
C GLY A 166 23.62 -12.48 -14.78
N ARG A 167 23.63 -13.06 -13.58
CA ARG A 167 22.53 -13.92 -13.08
C ARG A 167 21.53 -13.09 -12.27
N ASN A 168 20.24 -13.37 -12.40
CA ASN A 168 19.26 -12.66 -11.58
C ASN A 168 19.29 -13.17 -10.12
N LEU A 169 19.39 -12.26 -9.15
CA LEU A 169 19.17 -12.60 -7.74
C LEU A 169 17.68 -12.50 -7.43
N ILE A 170 17.07 -13.61 -7.03
CA ILE A 170 15.64 -13.69 -6.69
C ILE A 170 15.51 -14.07 -5.22
N VAL A 171 14.89 -13.19 -4.44
CA VAL A 171 14.57 -13.42 -3.03
C VAL A 171 13.06 -13.44 -2.88
N SER A 172 12.51 -14.45 -2.21
CA SER A 172 11.08 -14.55 -1.94
C SER A 172 10.82 -14.90 -0.48
N ALA A 173 9.68 -14.43 0.04
CA ALA A 173 9.26 -14.69 1.42
C ALA A 173 7.90 -15.41 1.45
N LYS A 174 7.77 -16.39 2.36
CA LYS A 174 6.49 -17.02 2.69
C LYS A 174 5.58 -15.99 3.36
N LEU A 175 4.27 -16.10 3.10
CA LEU A 175 3.28 -15.24 3.75
C LEU A 175 3.22 -15.57 5.25
N PRO A 176 3.08 -14.57 6.13
CA PRO A 176 2.91 -14.80 7.56
C PRO A 176 1.53 -15.42 7.86
N GLN A 177 1.42 -16.15 8.98
CA GLN A 177 0.23 -16.95 9.32
C GLN A 177 -1.06 -16.12 9.38
N HIS A 178 -1.02 -14.90 9.93
CA HIS A 178 -2.22 -14.05 10.00
C HIS A 178 -2.71 -13.65 8.60
N PHE A 179 -1.78 -13.42 7.67
CA PHE A 179 -2.09 -13.04 6.30
C PHE A 179 -2.80 -14.19 5.60
N VAL A 180 -2.23 -15.39 5.66
CA VAL A 180 -2.81 -16.60 5.08
C VAL A 180 -4.20 -16.88 5.68
N THR A 181 -4.31 -16.84 7.00
CA THR A 181 -5.58 -17.08 7.72
C THR A 181 -6.68 -16.13 7.26
N ASN A 182 -6.40 -14.83 7.19
CA ASN A 182 -7.40 -13.84 6.79
C ASN A 182 -7.69 -13.87 5.28
N MET A 183 -6.70 -14.21 4.46
CA MET A 183 -6.89 -14.45 3.02
C MET A 183 -7.88 -15.61 2.79
N HIS A 184 -7.74 -16.72 3.52
CA HIS A 184 -8.70 -17.84 3.48
C HIS A 184 -10.09 -17.45 3.97
N ARG A 185 -10.18 -16.78 5.13
CA ARG A 185 -11.46 -16.31 5.69
C ARG A 185 -12.21 -15.38 4.74
N LEU A 186 -11.48 -14.51 4.05
CA LEU A 186 -12.02 -13.61 3.04
C LEU A 186 -12.23 -14.29 1.67
N LYS A 187 -11.96 -15.59 1.51
CA LYS A 187 -12.10 -16.32 0.24
C LYS A 187 -11.28 -15.70 -0.91
N LEU A 188 -10.09 -15.19 -0.60
CA LEU A 188 -9.18 -14.55 -1.55
C LEU A 188 -8.09 -15.51 -2.09
N THR A 189 -8.33 -16.81 -2.07
CA THR A 189 -7.41 -17.83 -2.57
C THR A 189 -7.68 -18.16 -4.03
N ALA A 190 -6.65 -18.07 -4.88
CA ALA A 190 -6.70 -18.55 -6.27
C ALA A 190 -7.44 -19.90 -6.33
N ARG A 191 -8.47 -19.99 -7.18
CA ARG A 191 -8.95 -21.30 -7.62
C ARG A 191 -7.75 -21.94 -8.31
N ARG A 192 -7.28 -23.05 -7.75
CA ARG A 192 -6.28 -23.90 -8.40
C ARG A 192 -6.84 -24.42 -9.71
#